data_AF-A0A969RIA7-F1
#
_entry.id   AF-A0A969RIA7-F1
#
_cell.length_a   1.000
_cell.length_b   1.000
_cell.length_c   1.000
_cell.angle_alpha   90.00
_cell.angle_beta   90.00
_cell.angle_gamma   90.00
#
_symmetry.space_group_name_H-M   'P 1'
#
loop_
_entity.id
_entity.type
_entity.pdbx_description
1 polymer ?
#
loop_
_entity_poly.entity_id
_entity_poly.type
_entity_poly.pdbx_seq_one_letter_code
_entity_poly.pdbx_strand_id
1 'polypeptide(L)'
;MPDSTRKELQEARAALNTAVRICLWSLLFLVWTPLTWWSLLFALPSAWLSYHMILNTAAVYVDLLEAAFDVHRHLLYQSLRIKPPKNPTDEPKDGKKLTQYLWREPDQSMPDFYDPPQK
;
A
#
# COMPACT_ATOMS: atom_id res chain seq x y z
N MET A 1 16.77 4.17 -0.26
CA MET A 1 16.04 3.86 -1.51
C MET A 1 16.59 4.73 -2.61
N PRO A 2 16.85 4.18 -3.80
CA PRO A 2 17.17 4.98 -4.98
C PRO A 2 16.03 5.96 -5.28
N ASP A 3 16.37 7.18 -5.71
CA ASP A 3 15.38 8.24 -5.94
C ASP A 3 14.35 7.90 -7.03
N SER A 4 14.71 7.03 -7.98
CA SER A 4 13.83 6.56 -9.07
C SER A 4 12.65 5.74 -8.53
N THR A 5 12.91 4.72 -7.70
CA THR A 5 11.86 3.85 -7.12
C THR A 5 10.92 4.64 -6.21
N ARG A 6 11.45 5.63 -5.50
CA ARG A 6 10.64 6.51 -4.65
C ARG A 6 9.68 7.35 -5.49
N LYS A 7 10.13 7.86 -6.64
CA LYS A 7 9.34 8.69 -7.54
C LYS A 7 8.20 7.90 -8.18
N GLU A 8 8.47 6.70 -8.70
CA GLU A 8 7.43 5.83 -9.28
C GLU A 8 6.35 5.47 -8.26
N LEU A 9 6.75 5.18 -7.01
CA LEU A 9 5.79 4.88 -5.93
C LEU A 9 4.94 6.11 -5.56
N GLN A 10 5.54 7.31 -5.57
CA GLN A 10 4.79 8.56 -5.34
C GLN A 10 3.82 8.86 -6.48
N GLU A 11 4.21 8.62 -7.73
CA GLU A 11 3.35 8.79 -8.90
C GLU A 11 2.16 7.82 -8.86
N ALA A 12 2.40 6.54 -8.57
CA ALA A 12 1.34 5.55 -8.40
C ALA A 12 0.36 5.92 -7.26
N ARG A 13 0.89 6.42 -6.14
CA ARG A 13 0.06 6.92 -5.03
C ARG A 13 -0.76 8.15 -5.41
N ALA A 14 -0.18 9.06 -6.20
CA ALA A 14 -0.87 10.25 -6.69
C ALA A 14 -2.02 9.89 -7.65
N ALA A 15 -1.81 8.90 -8.52
CA ALA A 15 -2.86 8.37 -9.39
C ALA A 15 -4.01 7.77 -8.58
N LEU A 16 -3.71 6.94 -7.57
CA LEU A 16 -4.73 6.35 -6.68
C LEU A 16 -5.52 7.43 -5.92
N ASN A 17 -4.84 8.41 -5.33
CA ASN A 17 -5.48 9.53 -4.64
C ASN A 17 -6.37 10.36 -5.59
N THR A 18 -6.00 10.47 -6.86
CA THR A 18 -6.81 11.15 -7.87
C THR A 18 -8.07 10.35 -8.18
N ALA A 19 -7.96 9.04 -8.39
CA ALA A 19 -9.10 8.16 -8.63
C ALA A 19 -10.08 8.16 -7.43
N VAL A 20 -9.57 8.08 -6.20
CA VAL A 20 -10.38 8.15 -4.97
C VAL A 20 -11.09 9.50 -4.87
N ARG A 21 -10.40 10.60 -5.19
CA ARG A 21 -10.98 11.95 -5.16
C ARG A 21 -12.10 12.09 -6.19
N ILE A 22 -11.91 11.58 -7.40
CA ILE A 22 -12.95 11.57 -8.43
C ILE A 22 -14.15 10.77 -7.93
N CYS A 23 -13.94 9.55 -7.43
CA CYS A 23 -15.00 8.71 -6.86
C CYS A 23 -15.78 9.40 -5.74
N LEU A 24 -15.06 10.05 -4.81
CA LEU A 24 -15.65 10.79 -3.70
C LEU A 24 -16.50 11.96 -4.20
N TRP A 25 -16.01 12.73 -5.17
CA TRP A 25 -16.80 13.80 -5.77
C TRP A 25 -18.01 13.27 -6.52
N SER A 26 -17.89 12.17 -7.26
CA SER A 26 -19.03 11.53 -7.95
C SER A 26 -20.12 11.08 -6.98
N LEU A 27 -19.73 10.49 -5.85
CA LEU A 27 -20.66 10.11 -4.78
C LEU A 27 -21.29 11.34 -4.10
N LEU A 28 -20.51 12.40 -3.89
CA LEU A 28 -21.03 13.63 -3.29
C LEU A 28 -22.06 14.31 -4.20
N PHE A 29 -21.85 14.28 -5.52
CA PHE A 29 -22.83 14.77 -6.49
C PHE A 29 -24.13 13.97 -6.49
N LEU A 30 -24.12 12.68 -6.12
CA LEU A 30 -25.35 11.90 -5.94
C LEU A 30 -26.25 12.45 -4.83
N VAL A 31 -25.71 13.13 -3.81
CA VAL A 31 -26.52 13.74 -2.74
C VAL A 31 -27.48 14.81 -3.29
N TRP A 32 -27.13 15.45 -4.41
CA TRP A 32 -27.98 16.43 -5.10
C TRP A 32 -28.91 15.82 -6.16
N THR A 33 -28.90 14.50 -6.37
CA THR A 33 -29.87 13.82 -7.27
C THR A 33 -31.35 14.08 -6.94
N PRO A 34 -31.79 14.19 -5.67
CA PRO A 34 -33.19 14.49 -5.37
C PRO A 34 -33.61 15.89 -5.84
N LEU A 35 -32.66 16.85 -5.92
CA LEU A 35 -32.92 18.20 -6.43
C LEU A 35 -32.81 18.29 -7.96
N THR A 36 -32.05 17.40 -8.60
CA THR A 36 -31.67 17.52 -10.02
C THR A 36 -31.64 16.15 -10.71
N TRP A 37 -32.77 15.70 -11.25
CA TRP A 37 -32.92 14.38 -11.90
C TRP A 37 -31.90 14.08 -13.03
N TRP A 38 -31.37 15.11 -13.71
CA TRP A 38 -30.32 14.96 -14.74
C TRP A 38 -28.96 14.52 -14.18
N SER A 39 -28.70 14.72 -12.89
CA SER A 39 -27.42 14.33 -12.26
C SER A 39 -27.23 12.81 -12.22
N LEU A 40 -28.31 12.03 -12.21
CA LEU A 40 -28.27 10.57 -12.23
C LEU A 40 -27.61 10.04 -13.53
N LEU A 41 -27.83 10.76 -14.64
CA LEU A 41 -27.27 10.48 -15.96
C LEU A 41 -25.74 10.63 -16.00
N PHE A 42 -25.17 11.52 -15.19
CA PHE A 42 -23.72 11.72 -15.10
C PHE A 42 -23.07 10.95 -13.95
N ALA A 43 -23.78 10.79 -12.84
CA ALA A 43 -23.25 10.15 -11.65
C ALA A 43 -23.09 8.64 -11.82
N LEU A 44 -24.02 7.97 -12.51
CA LEU A 44 -23.99 6.51 -12.68
C LEU A 44 -22.82 6.06 -13.57
N PRO A 45 -22.56 6.67 -14.74
CA PRO A 45 -21.35 6.40 -15.53
C PRO A 45 -20.07 6.81 -14.81
N SER A 46 -20.09 7.92 -14.06
CA SER A 46 -18.92 8.38 -13.32
C SER A 46 -18.53 7.46 -12.17
N ALA A 47 -19.51 6.94 -11.43
CA ALA A 47 -19.30 5.94 -10.37
C ALA A 47 -18.76 4.63 -10.97
N TRP A 48 -19.35 4.18 -12.08
CA TRP A 48 -18.89 2.99 -12.80
C TRP A 48 -17.44 3.14 -13.26
N LEU A 49 -17.11 4.24 -13.94
CA LEU A 49 -15.75 4.51 -14.43
C LEU A 49 -14.75 4.60 -13.27
N SER A 50 -15.13 5.30 -12.20
CA SER A 50 -14.28 5.44 -11.01
C SER A 50 -13.99 4.09 -10.34
N TYR A 51 -14.99 3.21 -10.26
CA TYR A 51 -14.82 1.86 -9.73
C TYR A 51 -13.79 1.05 -10.52
N HIS A 52 -13.89 1.07 -11.85
CA HIS A 52 -12.91 0.40 -12.72
C HIS A 52 -11.53 1.03 -12.64
N MET A 53 -11.43 2.36 -12.56
CA MET A 53 -10.15 3.06 -12.40
C MET A 53 -9.48 2.71 -11.07
N ILE A 54 -10.24 2.63 -9.98
CA ILE A 54 -9.72 2.23 -8.66
C ILE A 54 -9.16 0.82 -8.74
N LEU A 55 -9.89 -0.14 -9.30
CA LEU A 55 -9.42 -1.53 -9.39
C LEU A 55 -8.13 -1.64 -10.22
N ASN A 56 -8.09 -0.99 -11.38
CA ASN A 56 -6.91 -1.04 -12.26
C ASN A 56 -5.70 -0.34 -11.63
N THR A 57 -5.91 0.82 -11.02
CA THR A 57 -4.83 1.58 -10.37
C THR A 57 -4.35 0.89 -9.10
N ALA A 58 -5.24 0.24 -8.35
CA ALA A 58 -4.88 -0.55 -7.18
C ALA A 58 -4.02 -1.75 -7.58
N ALA A 59 -4.36 -2.45 -8.67
CA ALA A 59 -3.56 -3.56 -9.18
C ALA A 59 -2.13 -3.10 -9.52
N VAL A 60 -1.99 -2.05 -10.33
CA VAL A 60 -0.68 -1.49 -10.69
C VAL A 60 0.10 -1.02 -9.45
N TYR A 61 -0.57 -0.36 -8.51
CA TYR A 61 0.07 0.06 -7.26
C TYR A 61 0.58 -1.11 -6.44
N VAL A 62 -0.22 -2.19 -6.31
CA VAL A 62 0.17 -3.40 -5.58
C VAL A 62 1.35 -4.09 -6.26
N ASP A 63 1.34 -4.22 -7.59
CA ASP A 63 2.43 -4.85 -8.34
C ASP A 63 3.75 -4.06 -8.18
N LEU A 64 3.71 -2.73 -8.31
CA LEU A 64 4.89 -1.90 -8.09
C LEU A 64 5.37 -1.95 -6.63
N LEU A 65 4.43 -1.99 -5.68
CA LEU A 65 4.75 -2.09 -4.27
C LEU A 65 5.43 -3.42 -3.95
N GLU A 66 4.94 -4.52 -4.50
CA GLU A 66 5.50 -5.86 -4.34
C GLU A 66 6.89 -5.96 -4.98
N ALA A 67 7.06 -5.44 -6.20
CA ALA A 67 8.37 -5.40 -6.86
C ALA A 67 9.39 -4.53 -6.09
N ALA A 68 8.98 -3.34 -5.65
CA ALA A 68 9.84 -2.48 -4.85
C ALA A 68 10.20 -3.11 -3.50
N PHE A 69 9.24 -3.82 -2.88
CA PHE A 69 9.47 -4.55 -1.64
C PHE A 69 10.46 -5.71 -1.86
N ASP A 70 10.27 -6.53 -2.90
CA ASP A 70 11.14 -7.68 -3.18
C ASP A 70 12.61 -7.25 -3.39
N VAL A 71 12.81 -6.18 -4.18
CA VAL A 71 14.14 -5.58 -4.40
C VAL A 71 14.76 -5.05 -3.10
N HIS A 72 13.97 -4.39 -2.24
CA HIS A 72 14.47 -3.71 -1.05
C HIS A 72 14.30 -4.50 0.26
N ARG A 73 13.81 -5.73 0.22
CA ARG A 73 13.51 -6.52 1.43
C ARG A 73 14.74 -6.65 2.33
N HIS A 74 15.91 -6.83 1.74
CA HIS A 74 17.17 -6.98 2.46
C HIS A 74 17.57 -5.69 3.22
N LEU A 75 17.31 -4.51 2.63
CA LEU A 75 17.56 -3.22 3.28
C LEU A 75 16.59 -3.00 4.45
N LEU A 76 15.36 -3.49 4.34
CA LEU A 76 14.38 -3.42 5.43
C LEU A 76 14.89 -4.20 6.65
N TYR A 77 15.28 -5.46 6.47
CA TYR A 77 15.86 -6.29 7.54
C TYR A 77 17.12 -5.67 8.15
N GLN A 78 18.03 -5.14 7.33
CA GLN A 78 19.23 -4.44 7.81
C GLN A 78 18.90 -3.19 8.63
N SER A 79 17.98 -2.35 8.14
CA SER A 79 17.60 -1.11 8.83
C SER A 79 16.94 -1.36 10.18
N LEU A 80 16.18 -2.45 10.30
CA LEU A 80 15.53 -2.88 11.53
C LEU A 80 16.45 -3.71 12.43
N ARG A 81 17.67 -4.04 11.98
CA ARG A 81 18.63 -4.94 12.66
C ARG A 81 18.04 -6.31 13.00
N ILE A 82 17.12 -6.79 12.16
CA ILE A 82 16.48 -8.09 12.30
C ILE A 82 17.21 -9.08 11.38
N LYS A 83 17.47 -10.29 11.87
CA LYS A 83 18.12 -11.32 11.05
C LYS A 83 17.20 -11.70 9.88
N PRO A 84 17.71 -11.79 8.64
CA PRO A 84 16.93 -12.25 7.52
C PRO A 84 16.52 -13.73 7.71
N PRO A 85 15.36 -14.15 7.18
CA PRO A 85 14.92 -15.54 7.25
C PRO A 85 15.94 -16.47 6.59
N LYS A 86 16.17 -17.64 7.21
CA LYS A 86 17.18 -18.60 6.75
C LYS A 86 16.75 -19.37 5.51
N ASN A 87 15.44 -19.58 5.33
CA ASN A 87 14.87 -20.33 4.22
C ASN A 87 13.68 -19.58 3.59
N PRO A 88 13.46 -19.70 2.27
CA PRO A 88 12.31 -19.10 1.58
C PRO A 88 10.96 -19.55 2.15
N THR A 89 10.87 -20.78 2.66
CA THR A 89 9.65 -21.35 3.25
C THR A 89 9.24 -20.72 4.57
N ASP A 90 10.18 -20.06 5.27
CA ASP A 90 9.93 -19.40 6.56
C ASP A 90 9.60 -17.90 6.38
N GLU A 91 9.83 -17.34 5.19
CA GLU A 91 9.56 -15.92 4.87
C GLU A 91 8.14 -15.45 5.19
N PRO A 92 7.06 -16.21 4.88
CA PRO A 92 5.71 -15.75 5.19
C PRO A 92 5.45 -15.67 6.70
N LYS A 93 6.03 -16.59 7.47
CA LYS A 93 5.88 -16.64 8.94
C LYS A 93 6.65 -15.50 9.59
N ASP A 94 7.87 -15.25 9.16
CA ASP A 94 8.71 -14.19 9.71
C ASP A 94 8.24 -12.80 9.27
N GLY A 95 7.73 -12.65 8.04
CA GLY A 95 7.09 -11.43 7.57
C GLY A 95 5.82 -11.07 8.36
N LYS A 96 5.03 -12.06 8.78
CA LYS A 96 3.86 -11.83 9.65
C LYS A 96 4.27 -11.33 11.04
N LYS A 97 5.31 -11.92 11.64
CA LYS A 97 5.87 -11.45 12.93
C LYS A 97 6.43 -10.03 12.82
N LEU A 98 7.15 -9.75 11.73
CA LEU A 98 7.69 -8.42 11.44
C LEU A 98 6.58 -7.37 11.34
N THR A 99 5.51 -7.69 10.60
CA THR A 99 4.35 -6.79 10.45
C THR A 99 3.65 -6.56 11.78
N GLN A 100 3.48 -7.61 12.60
CA GLN A 100 2.92 -7.50 13.95
C GLN A 100 3.78 -6.61 14.86
N TYR A 101 5.10 -6.76 14.80
CA TYR A 101 6.06 -5.93 15.54
C TYR A 101 6.01 -4.46 15.11
N LEU A 102 5.89 -4.17 13.81
CA LEU A 102 5.80 -2.79 13.32
C LEU A 102 4.45 -2.13 13.64
N TRP A 103 3.37 -2.92 13.70
CA TRP A 103 2.01 -2.41 13.91
C TRP A 103 1.64 -2.28 15.39
N ARG A 104 2.26 -3.04 16.29
CA ARG A 104 1.91 -3.10 17.72
C ARG A 104 3.12 -2.68 18.57
N GLU A 105 2.88 -1.88 19.62
CA GLU A 105 3.95 -1.44 20.53
C GLU A 105 4.80 -2.63 21.03
N PRO A 106 6.11 -2.42 21.17
CA PRO A 106 7.09 -3.50 21.31
C PRO A 106 7.04 -4.10 22.71
N ASP A 107 6.27 -5.18 22.90
CA ASP A 107 6.35 -5.91 24.18
C ASP A 107 6.33 -7.46 24.06
N GLN A 108 5.79 -8.10 23.01
CA GLN A 108 5.58 -9.57 23.11
C GLN A 108 5.93 -10.44 21.90
N SER A 109 6.37 -9.89 20.77
CA SER A 109 6.78 -10.70 19.61
C SER A 109 8.11 -10.22 19.04
N MET A 110 9.15 -10.20 19.88
CA MET A 110 10.49 -9.73 19.55
C MET A 110 11.06 -10.55 18.36
N PRO A 111 11.26 -9.94 17.18
CA PRO A 111 11.99 -10.59 16.09
C PRO A 111 13.42 -10.92 16.52
N ASP A 112 14.04 -11.94 15.93
CA ASP A 112 15.43 -12.32 16.26
C ASP A 112 16.40 -11.21 15.78
N PHE A 113 16.70 -10.27 16.66
CA PHE A 113 17.63 -9.16 16.41
C PHE A 113 19.07 -9.69 16.42
N TYR A 114 19.98 -8.96 15.76
CA TYR A 114 21.40 -9.19 16.00
C TYR A 114 21.74 -8.94 17.47
N ASP A 115 22.46 -9.87 18.10
CA ASP A 115 23.15 -9.54 19.35
C ASP A 115 24.14 -8.42 19.04
N PRO A 116 24.14 -7.31 19.81
CA PRO A 116 25.19 -6.32 19.68
C PRO A 116 26.53 -7.02 19.91
N PRO A 117 27.57 -6.71 19.11
CA PRO A 117 28.89 -7.30 19.31
C PRO A 117 29.31 -7.03 20.77
N GLN A 118 29.58 -8.10 21.52
CA GLN A 118 30.09 -7.99 22.88
C GLN A 118 31.45 -7.29 22.79
N LYS A 119 31.52 -6.12 23.41
CA LYS A 119 32.70 -5.26 23.42
C LYS A 119 33.74 -5.78 24.41
#